data_AF-A0A177JWN9-F1
#
_entry.id   AF-A0A177JWN9-F1
#
_cell.length_a   1.000
_cell.length_b   1.000
_cell.length_c   1.000
_cell.angle_alpha   90.00
_cell.angle_beta   90.00
_cell.angle_gamma   90.00
#
_symmetry.space_group_name_H-M   'P 1'
#
loop_
_entity.id
_entity.type
_entity.pdbx_description
1 polymer ?
#
loop_
_entity_poly.entity_id
_entity_poly.type
_entity_poly.pdbx_seq_one_letter_code
_entity_poly.pdbx_strand_id
1 'polypeptide(L)' 'MIYFVIHHPRKENVMENSHVSALSAKHAGLEARIKAESSRPMPDDILVASLKKQKLRVKEEMQGRH' A
#
# COMPACT_ATOMS: atom_id res chain seq x y z
N MET A 1 -7.84 -41.58 14.41
CA MET A 1 -8.09 -40.24 15.00
C MET A 1 -6.97 -40.01 15.99
N ILE A 2 -6.02 -39.09 15.80
CA ILE A 2 -6.20 -37.63 15.67
C ILE A 2 -5.01 -37.10 14.84
N TYR A 3 -5.30 -36.43 13.71
CA TYR A 3 -4.30 -35.80 12.86
C TYR A 3 -3.64 -34.65 13.62
N PHE A 4 -2.35 -34.76 13.96
CA PHE A 4 -1.54 -33.61 14.36
C PHE A 4 -0.54 -33.29 13.25
N VAL A 5 -1.09 -32.85 12.11
CA VAL A 5 -0.37 -32.06 11.11
C VAL A 5 -0.66 -30.61 11.44
N ILE A 6 0.26 -29.92 12.12
CA ILE A 6 0.25 -28.46 12.24
C ILE A 6 1.63 -27.96 11.76
N HIS A 7 1.67 -27.77 10.45
CA HIS A 7 2.25 -26.63 9.75
C HIS A 7 3.66 -26.17 10.16
N HIS A 8 4.63 -26.46 9.28
CA HIS A 8 5.77 -25.58 9.04
C HIS A 8 5.29 -24.14 8.76
N PRO A 9 5.70 -23.10 9.50
CA PRO A 9 5.81 -21.79 8.92
C PRO A 9 7.13 -21.74 8.16
N ARG A 10 7.09 -22.03 6.86
CA ARG A 10 8.14 -21.64 5.91
C ARG A 10 8.27 -20.10 5.98
N LYS A 11 9.10 -19.58 6.88
CA LYS A 11 9.46 -18.15 6.95
C LYS A 11 10.49 -17.84 5.87
N GLU A 12 10.04 -17.90 4.63
CA GLU A 12 10.77 -17.40 3.48
C GLU A 12 9.85 -16.39 2.81
N ASN A 13 10.05 -15.10 3.12
CA ASN A 13 9.59 -13.91 2.37
C ASN A 13 10.00 -12.58 3.08
N VAL A 14 11.18 -12.52 3.70
CA VAL A 14 11.64 -11.28 4.38
C VAL A 14 12.14 -10.24 3.36
N MET A 15 12.67 -10.68 2.21
CA MET A 15 13.20 -9.78 1.18
C MET A 15 12.14 -9.21 0.23
N GLU A 16 11.12 -9.99 -0.14
CA GLU A 16 9.96 -9.50 -0.91
C GLU A 16 9.19 -8.41 -0.14
N ASN A 17 9.13 -8.57 1.18
CA ASN A 17 8.49 -7.61 2.07
C ASN A 17 9.18 -6.25 2.06
N SER A 18 10.49 -6.15 1.87
CA SER A 18 11.20 -4.86 1.92
C SER A 18 10.85 -3.95 0.73
N HIS A 19 10.77 -4.51 -0.48
CA HIS A 19 10.38 -3.76 -1.67
C HIS A 19 8.91 -3.28 -1.57
N VAL A 20 8.02 -4.20 -1.18
CA VAL A 20 6.61 -3.89 -0.96
C VAL A 20 6.42 -2.94 0.23
N SER A 21 7.22 -3.04 1.29
CA SER A 21 7.15 -2.16 2.46
C SER A 21 7.57 -0.73 2.12
N ALA A 22 8.62 -0.54 1.33
CA ALA A 22 9.04 0.80 0.90
C ALA A 22 7.98 1.47 0.02
N LEU A 23 7.36 0.71 -0.89
CA LEU A 23 6.27 1.22 -1.73
C LEU A 23 4.97 1.40 -0.93
N SER A 24 4.67 0.52 0.01
CA SER A 24 3.54 0.61 0.93
C SER A 24 3.67 1.84 1.84
N ALA A 25 4.87 2.15 2.33
CA ALA A 25 5.13 3.37 3.10
C ALA A 25 4.87 4.64 2.27
N LYS A 26 5.32 4.65 1.00
CA LYS A 26 5.00 5.75 0.06
C LYS A 26 3.49 5.86 -0.18
N HIS A 27 2.82 4.73 -0.39
CA HIS A 27 1.37 4.67 -0.59
C HIS A 27 0.60 5.15 0.65
N ALA A 28 0.99 4.72 1.85
CA ALA A 28 0.39 5.13 3.11
C ALA A 28 0.53 6.64 3.35
N GLY A 29 1.68 7.23 2.98
CA GLY A 29 1.87 8.68 3.02
C GLY A 29 0.94 9.44 2.08
N LEU A 30 0.73 8.93 0.85
CA LEU A 30 -0.20 9.53 -0.10
C LEU A 30 -1.66 9.38 0.36
N GLU A 31 -2.05 8.21 0.87
CA GLU A 31 -3.38 7.97 1.48
C GLU A 31 -3.66 8.93 2.64
N ALA A 32 -2.70 9.09 3.55
CA ALA A 32 -2.85 9.99 4.69
C ALA A 32 -3.05 11.44 4.24
N ARG A 33 -2.32 11.89 3.22
CA ARG A 33 -2.49 13.23 2.62
C ARG A 33 -3.84 13.39 1.94
N ILE A 34 -4.30 12.38 1.18
CA ILE A 34 -5.64 12.38 0.56
C ILE A 34 -6.72 12.45 1.64
N LYS A 35 -6.59 11.67 2.71
CA LYS A 35 -7.57 11.61 3.79
C LYS A 35 -7.59 12.91 4.59
N ALA A 36 -6.43 13.51 4.86
CA ALA A 36 -6.33 14.82 5.50
C ALA A 36 -6.99 15.92 4.65
N GLU A 37 -6.74 15.93 3.34
CA GLU A 37 -7.33 16.93 2.43
C GLU A 37 -8.83 16.70 2.23
N SER A 38 -9.27 15.45 2.08
CA SER A 38 -10.70 15.10 1.96
C SER A 38 -11.49 15.29 3.25
N SER A 39 -10.81 15.36 4.40
CA SER A 39 -11.44 15.66 5.70
C SER A 39 -11.57 17.15 5.94
N ARG A 40 -10.99 18.01 5.09
CA ARG A 40 -11.15 19.46 5.19
C ARG A 40 -12.54 19.85 4.70
N PRO A 41 -13.19 20.83 5.34
CA PRO A 41 -14.50 21.33 4.93
C PRO A 41 -14.49 22.00 3.54
N MET A 42 -13.30 22.35 3.03
CA MET A 42 -13.08 22.87 1.69
C MET A 42 -11.93 22.07 1.05
N PRO A 43 -12.24 20.91 0.44
CA PRO A 43 -11.22 20.07 -0.18
C PRO A 43 -10.67 20.75 -1.44
N ASP A 44 -9.36 20.78 -1.58
CA ASP A 44 -8.74 21.16 -2.85
C ASP A 44 -8.81 19.96 -3.81
N ASP A 45 -9.85 19.94 -4.65
CA ASP A 45 -10.10 18.87 -5.61
C ASP A 45 -8.91 18.63 -6.57
N ILE A 46 -8.14 19.67 -6.89
CA ILE A 46 -6.96 19.55 -7.78
C ILE A 46 -5.83 18.81 -7.06
N LEU A 47 -5.59 19.15 -5.79
CA LEU A 47 -4.64 18.45 -4.93
C LEU A 47 -5.08 17.00 -4.69
N VAL A 48 -6.36 16.77 -4.36
CA VAL A 48 -6.90 15.42 -4.15
C VAL A 48 -6.80 14.56 -5.42
N ALA A 49 -7.15 15.11 -6.59
CA ALA A 49 -7.02 14.41 -7.87
C ALA A 49 -5.56 14.08 -8.19
N SER A 50 -4.64 15.02 -7.96
CA SER A 50 -3.20 14.81 -8.15
C SER A 50 -2.64 13.75 -7.21
N LEU A 51 -3.03 13.77 -5.94
CA LEU A 51 -2.62 12.77 -4.95
C LEU A 51 -3.19 11.38 -5.27
N LYS A 52 -4.46 11.29 -5.71
CA LYS A 52 -5.07 10.02 -6.18
C LYS A 52 -4.33 9.47 -7.40
N LYS A 53 -3.93 10.33 -8.34
CA LYS A 53 -3.14 9.93 -9.51
C LYS A 53 -1.75 9.43 -9.13
N GLN A 54 -1.09 10.08 -8.17
CA GLN A 54 0.18 9.61 -7.61
C GLN A 54 0.02 8.27 -6.88
N LYS A 55 -1.05 8.10 -6.09
CA LYS A 55 -1.38 6.84 -5.42
C LYS A 55 -1.57 5.71 -6.43
N LEU A 56 -2.28 5.97 -7.53
CA LEU A 56 -2.48 4.99 -8.60
C LEU A 56 -1.15 4.56 -9.21
N ARG A 57 -0.27 5.51 -9.55
CA ARG A 57 1.08 5.19 -10.08
C ARG A 57 1.90 4.34 -9.12
N VAL A 58 1.95 4.69 -7.83
CA VAL A 58 2.69 3.90 -6.83
C VAL A 58 2.09 2.50 -6.69
N LYS A 59 0.76 2.37 -6.80
CA LYS A 59 0.07 1.08 -6.81
C LYS A 59 0.41 0.26 -8.05
N GLU A 60 0.52 0.87 -9.22
CA GLU A 60 0.96 0.21 -10.45
C GLU A 60 2.42 -0.22 -10.38
N GLU A 61 3.30 0.59 -9.79
CA GLU A 61 4.69 0.23 -9.52
C GLU A 61 4.79 -0.94 -8.51
N MET A 62 3.89 -1.00 -7.53
CA MET A 62 3.78 -2.15 -6.61
C MET A 62 3.24 -3.41 -7.28
N GLN A 63 2.26 -3.27 -8.17
CA GLN A 63 1.63 -4.42 -8.82
C GLN A 63 2.52 -5.09 -9.85
N GLY A 64 3.65 -4.47 -10.22
CA GLY A 64 4.52 -5.01 -11.24
C GLY A 64 3.82 -4.89 -12.59
N ARG A 65 4.30 -3.94 -13.39
CA ARG A 65 3.97 -3.88 -14.80
C ARG A 65 4.47 -5.19 -15.44
N HIS A 66 3.57 -6.15 -15.64
CA HIS A 66 3.79 -7.40 -16.38
C HIS A 66 3.39 -7.20 -17.84
#